data_AF-A0A1D7XZP1-F1
#
_entry.id   AF-A0A1D7XZP1-F1
#
_cell.length_a   1.000
_cell.length_b   1.000
_cell.length_c   1.000
_cell.angle_alpha   90.00
_cell.angle_beta   90.00
_cell.angle_gamma   90.00
#
_symmetry.space_group_name_H-M   'P 1'
#
loop_
_entity.id
_entity.type
_entity.pdbx_description
1 polymer ?
#
loop_
_entity_poly.entity_id
_entity_poly.type
_entity_poly.pdbx_seq_one_letter_code
_entity_poly.pdbx_strand_id
1 'polypeptide(L)'
;MKHTFQVDLGGMIDILGNHLYSEEKVFIRELIQNGVDAIQMRKNSENIQGHIHFEIFEDDQHPQICIEDNGQGLTEDEIHQFLAKIGSSLKRNQKKIDFERNDYIGQFGIGILSCFMVTDEIVLITQSAKGGDALEWHGKNDGTYTLKKIKQKIKTGTKVYLKAKEPSSFFEIDSLTEIVRHYGQFLPTTLSVGTKSNKINAEINPFANNTPKEKLLELGAKHFEIDFFDAVPLYNPDNSNAGVAYILPYSTGISSKKNHLIYLKNMLVVESGASILPDWAVFAYCIINTNTLKPTASRESFYEDDNLMQTKEYFGEQLKSYLKELSKHSPEKLNKLISIHHNPIKMLAIENEDFFRLMINFIEFPSTLGYITLPTFFESQKYIDFVDNVDEFRQLIPIAIAQNKHLINAGYAYCIELLEKASVCFPEWPVRSVSANDMIQIFEELSLEERNEFFDFVDLGNETLLPYNCTFQLKKFAPDDIPCLFHINDQMKILRDMQETEEDTPWKNIMDNLSKEIEPVAIAQLVLNYNNSLVQKLTRQKKAELTKTFIKILYVQSLMMGHHPITKKELNIIGESMVRLIDLKS
;
A
#
# COMPACT_ATOMS: atom_id res chain seq x y z
N MET A 1 -26.66 -12.41 -48.34
CA MET A 1 -27.15 -13.28 -47.24
C MET A 1 -26.66 -12.70 -45.92
N LYS A 2 -27.50 -12.64 -44.89
CA LYS A 2 -27.05 -12.33 -43.53
C LYS A 2 -26.59 -13.64 -42.89
N HIS A 3 -25.34 -13.68 -42.47
CA HIS A 3 -24.80 -14.77 -41.66
C HIS A 3 -24.78 -14.32 -40.20
N THR A 4 -25.22 -15.19 -39.29
CA THR A 4 -25.10 -14.97 -37.84
C THR A 4 -23.76 -15.49 -37.37
N PHE A 5 -23.10 -14.75 -36.48
CA PHE A 5 -21.91 -15.23 -35.79
C PHE A 5 -22.22 -16.54 -35.07
N GLN A 6 -21.38 -17.55 -35.29
CA GLN A 6 -21.38 -18.78 -34.53
C GLN A 6 -20.37 -18.63 -33.39
N VAL A 7 -20.78 -19.02 -32.20
CA VAL A 7 -19.93 -19.01 -31.01
C VAL A 7 -19.48 -20.44 -30.75
N ASP A 8 -18.18 -20.66 -30.70
CA ASP A 8 -17.61 -21.95 -30.32
C ASP A 8 -17.60 -22.09 -28.79
N LEU A 9 -18.27 -23.13 -28.30
CA LEU A 9 -18.36 -23.42 -26.88
C LEU A 9 -17.01 -23.90 -26.32
N GLY A 10 -16.24 -24.67 -27.10
CA GLY A 10 -14.91 -25.13 -26.70
C GLY A 10 -13.97 -23.96 -26.45
N GLY A 11 -13.87 -23.04 -27.41
CA GLY A 11 -13.10 -21.80 -27.25
C GLY A 11 -13.57 -20.91 -26.09
N MET A 12 -14.87 -20.90 -25.75
CA MET A 12 -15.34 -20.19 -24.56
C MET A 12 -14.90 -20.84 -23.25
N ILE A 13 -14.92 -22.17 -23.17
CA ILE A 13 -14.43 -22.92 -22.00
C ILE A 13 -12.92 -22.67 -21.82
N ASP A 14 -12.15 -22.68 -22.92
CA ASP A 14 -10.72 -22.40 -22.91
C ASP A 14 -10.40 -20.97 -22.43
N ILE A 15 -11.19 -19.96 -22.84
CA ILE A 15 -11.03 -18.57 -22.38
C ILE A 15 -11.39 -18.46 -20.89
N LEU A 16 -12.45 -19.13 -20.44
CA LEU A 16 -12.85 -19.12 -19.03
C LEU A 16 -11.78 -19.76 -18.16
N GLY A 17 -11.21 -20.89 -18.59
CA GLY A 17 -10.15 -21.61 -17.88
C GLY A 17 -8.78 -20.93 -17.89
N ASN A 18 -8.39 -20.27 -19.00
CA ASN A 18 -7.02 -19.74 -19.16
C ASN A 18 -6.88 -18.22 -18.92
N HIS A 19 -7.96 -17.44 -19.00
CA HIS A 19 -7.85 -15.97 -19.03
C HIS A 19 -8.79 -15.21 -18.07
N LEU A 20 -9.84 -15.83 -17.54
CA LEU A 20 -10.83 -15.15 -16.68
C LEU A 20 -10.91 -15.72 -15.25
N TYR A 21 -10.57 -16.99 -15.06
CA TYR A 21 -10.54 -17.62 -13.75
C TYR A 21 -9.14 -18.14 -13.50
N SER A 22 -8.42 -17.49 -12.59
CA SER A 22 -7.08 -17.89 -12.16
C SER A 22 -7.05 -19.24 -11.42
N GLU A 23 -8.20 -19.81 -11.07
CA GLU A 23 -8.29 -21.07 -10.32
C GLU A 23 -9.50 -21.93 -10.74
N GLU A 24 -9.26 -23.24 -10.95
CA GLU A 24 -10.28 -24.22 -11.32
C GLU A 24 -11.41 -24.34 -10.29
N LYS A 25 -11.18 -23.95 -9.02
CA LYS A 25 -12.17 -24.02 -7.93
C LYS A 25 -13.39 -23.10 -8.10
N VAL A 26 -13.40 -22.25 -9.11
CA VAL A 26 -14.49 -21.28 -9.39
C VAL A 26 -15.84 -21.93 -9.62
N PHE A 27 -15.92 -23.14 -10.19
CA PHE A 27 -17.21 -23.79 -10.47
C PHE A 27 -18.06 -23.98 -9.20
N ILE A 28 -17.42 -24.23 -8.06
CA ILE A 28 -18.10 -24.35 -6.75
C ILE A 28 -18.75 -23.03 -6.37
N ARG A 29 -18.04 -21.90 -6.53
CA ARG A 29 -18.59 -20.56 -6.27
C ARG A 29 -19.81 -20.28 -7.15
N GLU A 30 -19.73 -20.58 -8.44
CA GLU A 30 -20.83 -20.35 -9.38
C GLU A 30 -22.07 -21.21 -9.05
N LEU A 31 -21.86 -22.47 -8.64
CA LEU A 31 -22.96 -23.34 -8.19
C LEU A 31 -23.59 -22.86 -6.87
N ILE A 32 -22.78 -22.41 -5.90
CA ILE A 32 -23.28 -21.77 -4.68
C ILE A 32 -24.13 -20.55 -5.04
N GLN A 33 -23.63 -19.68 -5.92
CA GLN A 33 -24.34 -18.47 -6.34
C GLN A 33 -25.68 -18.80 -7.00
N ASN A 34 -25.71 -19.78 -7.91
CA ASN A 34 -26.93 -20.22 -8.57
C ASN A 34 -27.95 -20.77 -7.56
N GLY A 35 -27.50 -21.59 -6.60
CA GLY A 35 -28.35 -22.11 -5.53
C GLY A 35 -28.90 -20.98 -4.64
N VAL A 36 -28.07 -20.00 -4.27
CA VAL A 36 -28.50 -18.83 -3.48
C VAL A 36 -29.56 -18.03 -4.24
N ASP A 37 -29.35 -17.77 -5.53
CA ASP A 37 -30.32 -17.06 -6.37
C ASP A 37 -31.65 -17.83 -6.48
N ALA A 38 -31.60 -19.14 -6.71
CA ALA A 38 -32.78 -19.99 -6.79
C ALA A 38 -33.58 -20.00 -5.48
N ILE A 39 -32.88 -20.04 -4.34
CA ILE A 39 -33.47 -19.96 -2.99
C ILE A 39 -34.12 -18.60 -2.77
N GLN A 40 -33.45 -17.50 -3.13
CA GLN A 40 -34.02 -16.15 -3.00
C GLN A 40 -35.28 -15.98 -3.87
N MET A 41 -35.29 -16.54 -5.08
CA MET A 41 -36.48 -16.53 -5.94
C MET A 41 -37.65 -17.27 -5.30
N ARG A 42 -37.40 -18.42 -4.67
CA ARG A 42 -38.43 -19.18 -3.96
C ARG A 42 -38.92 -18.46 -2.70
N LYS A 43 -38.01 -17.79 -1.97
CA LYS A 43 -38.35 -17.00 -0.78
C LYS A 43 -39.33 -15.86 -1.05
N ASN A 44 -39.40 -15.36 -2.29
CA ASN A 44 -40.38 -14.34 -2.69
C ASN A 44 -41.83 -14.88 -2.69
N SER A 45 -42.02 -16.19 -2.71
CA SER A 45 -43.34 -16.83 -2.76
C SER A 45 -43.62 -17.77 -1.58
N GLU A 46 -42.58 -18.31 -0.95
CA GLU A 46 -42.68 -19.29 0.14
C GLU A 46 -41.72 -18.95 1.29
N ASN A 47 -42.13 -19.16 2.54
CA ASN A 47 -41.22 -19.01 3.68
C ASN A 47 -40.39 -20.28 3.87
N ILE A 48 -39.22 -20.35 3.24
CA ILE A 48 -38.30 -21.49 3.34
C ILE A 48 -36.98 -21.12 4.02
N GLN A 49 -36.42 -22.07 4.76
CA GLN A 49 -35.02 -22.02 5.16
C GLN A 49 -34.15 -22.54 4.01
N GLY A 50 -33.36 -21.64 3.41
CA GLY A 50 -32.48 -21.96 2.30
C GLY A 50 -31.37 -22.92 2.73
N HIS A 51 -31.16 -23.97 1.93
CA HIS A 51 -30.13 -24.98 2.18
C HIS A 51 -29.49 -25.41 0.86
N ILE A 52 -28.16 -25.38 0.81
CA ILE A 52 -27.35 -25.96 -0.26
C ILE A 52 -26.48 -27.05 0.36
N HIS A 53 -26.55 -28.25 -0.21
CA HIS A 53 -25.85 -29.43 0.27
C HIS A 53 -24.89 -29.95 -0.77
N PHE A 54 -23.68 -30.29 -0.34
CA PHE A 54 -22.66 -30.93 -1.14
C PHE A 54 -22.45 -32.36 -0.63
N GLU A 55 -22.51 -33.32 -1.53
CA GLU A 55 -22.30 -34.74 -1.24
C GLU A 55 -21.32 -35.31 -2.27
N ILE A 56 -20.43 -36.20 -1.82
CA ILE A 56 -19.46 -36.87 -2.67
C ILE A 56 -19.83 -38.34 -2.73
N PHE A 57 -19.88 -38.88 -3.94
CA PHE A 57 -20.10 -40.29 -4.21
C PHE A 57 -18.82 -40.89 -4.78
N GLU A 58 -18.39 -41.99 -4.18
CA GLU A 58 -17.37 -42.85 -4.78
C GLU A 58 -18.05 -43.68 -5.88
N ASP A 59 -17.54 -43.57 -7.10
CA ASP A 59 -17.94 -44.37 -8.27
C ASP A 59 -16.72 -45.17 -8.73
N ASP A 60 -16.94 -46.33 -9.35
CA ASP A 60 -15.93 -47.33 -9.68
C ASP A 60 -14.86 -46.81 -10.67
N GLN A 61 -15.10 -45.67 -11.34
CA GLN A 61 -14.18 -45.05 -12.30
C GLN A 61 -13.59 -43.74 -11.79
N HIS A 62 -14.43 -42.77 -11.45
CA HIS A 62 -14.02 -41.43 -11.01
C HIS A 62 -15.05 -40.88 -10.01
N PRO A 63 -14.63 -40.17 -8.95
CA PRO A 63 -15.54 -39.65 -7.95
C PRO A 63 -16.52 -38.63 -8.55
N GLN A 64 -17.69 -38.52 -7.92
CA GLN A 64 -18.77 -37.64 -8.35
C GLN A 64 -19.17 -36.69 -7.21
N ILE A 65 -19.42 -35.42 -7.51
CA ILE A 65 -20.00 -34.46 -6.58
C ILE A 65 -21.46 -34.22 -6.96
N CYS A 66 -22.33 -34.20 -5.97
CA CYS A 66 -23.70 -33.71 -6.08
C CYS A 66 -23.87 -32.43 -5.27
N ILE A 67 -24.48 -31.43 -5.90
CA ILE A 67 -24.87 -30.16 -5.28
C ILE A 67 -26.39 -30.07 -5.31
N GLU A 68 -27.02 -30.06 -4.14
CA GLU A 68 -28.48 -29.97 -3.98
C GLU A 68 -28.88 -28.65 -3.33
N ASP A 69 -29.65 -27.82 -4.05
CA ASP A 69 -30.33 -26.66 -3.48
C ASP A 69 -31.84 -26.92 -3.33
N ASN A 70 -32.46 -26.30 -2.32
CA ASN A 70 -33.92 -26.32 -2.12
C ASN A 70 -34.61 -25.07 -2.69
N GLY A 71 -34.04 -24.45 -3.72
CA GLY A 71 -34.55 -23.25 -4.38
C GLY A 71 -35.79 -23.49 -5.24
N GLN A 72 -36.05 -22.55 -6.15
CA GLN A 72 -37.27 -22.55 -6.98
C GLN A 72 -37.33 -23.73 -7.96
N GLY A 73 -36.19 -24.31 -8.35
CA GLY A 73 -36.10 -25.25 -9.46
C GLY A 73 -36.42 -24.60 -10.82
N LEU A 74 -36.34 -25.38 -11.90
CA LEU A 74 -36.55 -24.90 -13.27
C LEU A 74 -37.73 -25.62 -13.94
N THR A 75 -38.45 -24.91 -14.80
CA THR A 75 -39.39 -25.51 -15.76
C THR A 75 -38.69 -25.88 -17.07
N GLU A 76 -39.37 -26.64 -17.94
CA GLU A 76 -38.85 -27.04 -19.26
C GLU A 76 -38.50 -25.81 -20.13
N ASP A 77 -39.37 -24.81 -20.16
CA ASP A 77 -39.13 -23.56 -20.87
C ASP A 77 -37.90 -22.81 -20.33
N GLU A 78 -37.74 -22.80 -19.01
CA GLU A 78 -36.60 -22.18 -18.34
C GLU A 78 -35.29 -22.91 -18.66
N ILE A 79 -35.29 -24.25 -18.75
CA ILE A 79 -34.12 -25.02 -19.21
C ILE A 79 -33.75 -24.62 -20.64
N HIS A 80 -34.71 -24.56 -21.55
CA HIS A 80 -34.45 -24.13 -22.94
C HIS A 80 -33.99 -22.67 -23.04
N GLN A 81 -34.41 -21.83 -22.10
CA GLN A 81 -34.03 -20.43 -22.09
C GLN A 81 -32.65 -20.18 -21.45
N PHE A 82 -32.29 -20.91 -20.39
CA PHE A 82 -31.09 -20.59 -19.58
C PHE A 82 -29.94 -21.55 -19.77
N LEU A 83 -30.23 -22.81 -20.10
CA LEU A 83 -29.20 -23.84 -20.28
C LEU A 83 -28.88 -24.06 -21.76
N ALA A 84 -29.87 -23.91 -22.65
CA ALA A 84 -29.70 -24.18 -24.09
C ALA A 84 -29.25 -22.96 -24.92
N LYS A 85 -29.24 -21.75 -24.35
CA LYS A 85 -28.79 -20.53 -25.03
C LYS A 85 -27.67 -19.87 -24.22
N ILE A 86 -26.46 -19.92 -24.75
CA ILE A 86 -25.28 -19.29 -24.14
C ILE A 86 -25.52 -17.78 -24.05
N GLY A 87 -25.41 -17.21 -22.85
CA GLY A 87 -25.55 -15.76 -22.63
C GLY A 87 -26.97 -15.25 -22.34
N SER A 88 -27.98 -16.12 -22.25
CA SER A 88 -29.31 -15.75 -21.76
C SER A 88 -29.50 -16.19 -20.31
N SER A 89 -29.40 -15.23 -19.39
CA SER A 89 -29.79 -15.42 -17.99
C SER A 89 -31.28 -15.13 -17.78
N LEU A 90 -31.88 -15.74 -16.75
CA LEU A 90 -33.24 -15.50 -16.22
C LEU A 90 -33.67 -14.04 -16.21
N LYS A 91 -32.74 -13.14 -15.92
CA LYS A 91 -33.05 -11.77 -15.53
C LYS A 91 -32.91 -10.75 -16.67
N ARG A 92 -32.34 -11.12 -17.83
CA ARG A 92 -32.28 -10.21 -19.01
C ARG A 92 -33.66 -9.98 -19.64
N ASN A 93 -34.57 -10.94 -19.53
CA ASN A 93 -35.90 -10.89 -20.16
C ASN A 93 -37.02 -10.31 -19.27
N GLN A 94 -36.78 -10.07 -17.97
CA GLN A 94 -37.81 -9.56 -17.05
C GLN A 94 -37.77 -8.04 -16.79
N LYS A 95 -36.88 -7.26 -17.41
CA LYS A 95 -36.85 -5.79 -17.21
C LYS A 95 -36.76 -5.01 -18.52
N LYS A 96 -37.92 -4.59 -18.99
CA LYS A 96 -38.08 -3.43 -19.89
C LYS A 96 -38.73 -2.23 -19.18
N ILE A 97 -38.72 -2.21 -17.84
CA ILE A 97 -39.31 -1.15 -17.02
C ILE A 97 -38.31 -0.81 -15.90
N ASP A 98 -37.87 0.45 -15.91
CA ASP A 98 -37.02 1.21 -14.98
C ASP A 98 -35.57 0.75 -14.68
N PHE A 99 -34.68 1.73 -14.82
CA PHE A 99 -33.22 1.70 -14.72
C PHE A 99 -32.66 1.58 -13.28
N GLU A 100 -33.45 1.18 -12.27
CA GLU A 100 -33.07 1.35 -10.86
C GLU A 100 -32.94 0.07 -10.01
N ARG A 101 -32.71 -1.11 -10.58
CA ARG A 101 -32.37 -2.30 -9.76
C ARG A 101 -31.22 -3.11 -10.35
N ASN A 102 -30.01 -2.69 -10.01
CA ASN A 102 -28.73 -3.29 -10.43
C ASN A 102 -28.40 -4.61 -9.70
N ASP A 103 -28.06 -5.59 -10.54
CA ASP A 103 -26.89 -6.47 -10.48
C ASP A 103 -26.78 -7.56 -9.40
N TYR A 104 -27.24 -8.74 -9.78
CA TYR A 104 -26.85 -10.03 -9.20
C TYR A 104 -25.54 -10.50 -9.83
N ILE A 105 -24.75 -11.27 -9.07
CA ILE A 105 -23.33 -11.63 -9.31
C ILE A 105 -23.12 -12.58 -10.52
N GLY A 106 -24.16 -12.87 -11.31
CA GLY A 106 -24.14 -13.80 -12.44
C GLY A 106 -24.75 -13.24 -13.73
N GLN A 107 -24.29 -12.08 -14.21
CA GLN A 107 -24.87 -11.42 -15.40
C GLN A 107 -24.72 -12.21 -16.71
N PHE A 108 -23.74 -13.12 -16.83
CA PHE A 108 -23.41 -13.75 -18.10
C PHE A 108 -24.18 -15.04 -18.40
N GLY A 109 -24.85 -15.67 -17.42
CA GLY A 109 -25.55 -16.95 -17.66
C GLY A 109 -24.63 -18.09 -18.14
N ILE A 110 -23.32 -17.97 -17.89
CA ILE A 110 -22.28 -18.95 -18.25
C ILE A 110 -21.72 -19.71 -17.04
N GLY A 111 -22.23 -19.45 -15.82
CA GLY A 111 -21.69 -20.04 -14.59
C GLY A 111 -21.69 -21.56 -14.61
N ILE A 112 -22.68 -22.19 -15.25
CA ILE A 112 -22.72 -23.65 -15.40
C ILE A 112 -21.66 -24.20 -16.37
N LEU A 113 -21.16 -23.38 -17.30
CA LEU A 113 -20.09 -23.78 -18.22
C LEU A 113 -18.75 -23.96 -17.49
N SER A 114 -18.55 -23.25 -16.37
CA SER A 114 -17.35 -23.44 -15.53
C SER A 114 -17.24 -24.87 -14.98
N CYS A 115 -18.37 -25.60 -14.86
CA CYS A 115 -18.34 -27.00 -14.47
C CYS A 115 -17.64 -27.89 -15.50
N PHE A 116 -17.63 -27.52 -16.80
CA PHE A 116 -16.94 -28.29 -17.83
C PHE A 116 -15.41 -28.25 -17.71
N MET A 117 -14.87 -27.40 -16.83
CA MET A 117 -13.45 -27.46 -16.43
C MET A 117 -13.13 -28.75 -15.67
N VAL A 118 -14.11 -29.35 -14.98
CA VAL A 118 -13.91 -30.52 -14.10
C VAL A 118 -14.73 -31.76 -14.46
N THR A 119 -15.77 -31.65 -15.31
CA THR A 119 -16.60 -32.77 -15.81
C THR A 119 -16.84 -32.70 -17.31
N ASP A 120 -17.01 -33.83 -18.00
CA ASP A 120 -17.38 -33.86 -19.42
C ASP A 120 -18.90 -33.77 -19.64
N GLU A 121 -19.67 -34.16 -18.62
CA GLU A 121 -21.13 -34.16 -18.63
C GLU A 121 -21.66 -33.56 -17.32
N ILE A 122 -22.67 -32.70 -17.43
CA ILE A 122 -23.40 -32.14 -16.31
C ILE A 122 -24.78 -32.79 -16.31
N VAL A 123 -25.12 -33.51 -15.24
CA VAL A 123 -26.45 -34.08 -15.06
C VAL A 123 -27.21 -33.21 -14.04
N LEU A 124 -28.31 -32.62 -14.47
CA LEU A 124 -29.15 -31.74 -13.66
C LEU A 124 -30.52 -32.36 -13.48
N ILE A 125 -30.95 -32.53 -12.24
CA ILE A 125 -32.29 -33.00 -11.89
C ILE A 125 -33.01 -31.88 -11.14
N THR A 126 -34.18 -31.46 -11.62
CA THR A 126 -34.89 -30.31 -11.04
C THR A 126 -36.40 -30.51 -10.94
N GLN A 127 -37.00 -29.94 -9.91
CA GLN A 127 -38.45 -29.87 -9.72
C GLN A 127 -38.82 -28.44 -9.39
N SER A 128 -39.60 -27.81 -10.28
CA SER A 128 -40.04 -26.43 -10.09
C SER A 128 -41.10 -26.32 -9.00
N ALA A 129 -40.98 -25.28 -8.16
CA ALA A 129 -42.00 -24.82 -7.22
C ALA A 129 -43.25 -24.29 -7.95
N LYS A 130 -43.11 -23.89 -9.22
CA LYS A 130 -44.22 -23.43 -10.09
C LYS A 130 -45.11 -24.58 -10.57
N GLY A 131 -44.75 -25.83 -10.28
CA GLY A 131 -45.43 -27.04 -10.74
C GLY A 131 -44.83 -27.62 -12.02
N GLY A 132 -45.44 -28.68 -12.54
CA GLY A 132 -44.95 -29.46 -13.68
C GLY A 132 -44.23 -30.76 -13.28
N ASP A 133 -43.80 -31.51 -14.29
CA ASP A 133 -43.01 -32.74 -14.12
C ASP A 133 -41.60 -32.40 -13.61
N ALA A 134 -40.99 -33.35 -12.90
CA ALA A 134 -39.57 -33.27 -12.62
C ALA A 134 -38.79 -33.48 -13.93
N LEU A 135 -37.63 -32.84 -14.07
CA LEU A 135 -36.85 -32.82 -15.30
C LEU A 135 -35.43 -33.30 -15.03
N GLU A 136 -34.91 -34.10 -15.95
CA GLU A 136 -33.53 -34.60 -16.00
C GLU A 136 -32.89 -34.08 -17.28
N TRP A 137 -31.89 -33.22 -17.11
CA TRP A 137 -31.13 -32.59 -18.19
C TRP A 137 -29.70 -33.09 -18.17
N HIS A 138 -29.21 -33.51 -19.32
CA HIS A 138 -27.83 -33.92 -19.52
C HIS A 138 -27.17 -32.98 -20.51
N GLY A 139 -26.21 -32.18 -20.08
CA GLY A 139 -25.44 -31.30 -20.95
C GLY A 139 -24.01 -31.79 -21.12
N LYS A 140 -23.51 -31.79 -22.35
CA LYS A 140 -22.15 -32.19 -22.70
C LYS A 140 -21.31 -30.99 -23.13
N ASN A 141 -19.99 -31.11 -22.98
CA ASN A 141 -19.03 -30.10 -23.39
C ASN A 141 -18.98 -29.84 -24.91
N ASP A 142 -19.53 -30.74 -25.72
CA ASP A 142 -19.70 -30.59 -27.17
C ASP A 142 -20.88 -29.68 -27.57
N GLY A 143 -21.60 -29.14 -26.58
CA GLY A 143 -22.75 -28.25 -26.77
C GLY A 143 -24.07 -28.98 -27.01
N THR A 144 -24.08 -30.32 -27.00
CA THR A 144 -25.30 -31.10 -27.07
C THR A 144 -25.94 -31.29 -25.70
N TYR A 145 -27.27 -31.43 -25.67
CA TYR A 145 -27.97 -31.80 -24.44
C TYR A 145 -29.19 -32.67 -24.72
N THR A 146 -29.61 -33.42 -23.70
CA THR A 146 -30.88 -34.16 -23.70
C THR A 146 -31.75 -33.75 -22.51
N LEU A 147 -33.07 -33.87 -22.65
CA LEU A 147 -34.04 -33.53 -21.62
C LEU A 147 -35.08 -34.64 -21.50
N LYS A 148 -35.33 -35.10 -20.27
CA LYS A 148 -36.27 -36.17 -19.96
C LYS A 148 -37.20 -35.78 -18.82
N LYS A 149 -38.48 -36.13 -18.95
CA LYS A 149 -39.49 -35.93 -17.90
C LYS A 149 -39.47 -37.11 -16.93
N ILE A 150 -39.28 -36.82 -15.65
CA ILE A 150 -39.41 -37.75 -14.55
C ILE A 150 -40.84 -37.64 -14.00
N LYS A 151 -41.62 -38.72 -14.17
CA LYS A 151 -43.03 -38.77 -13.72
C LYS A 151 -43.18 -38.80 -12.19
N GLN A 152 -42.14 -39.18 -11.46
CA GLN A 152 -42.16 -39.22 -10.01
C GLN A 152 -41.87 -37.81 -9.46
N LYS A 153 -42.73 -37.34 -8.55
CA LYS A 153 -42.45 -36.10 -7.81
C LYS A 153 -41.22 -36.28 -6.93
N ILE A 154 -40.23 -35.44 -7.16
CA ILE A 154 -39.06 -35.30 -6.29
C ILE A 154 -39.23 -34.04 -5.43
N LYS A 155 -38.29 -33.80 -4.50
CA LYS A 155 -38.29 -32.58 -3.70
C LYS A 155 -38.02 -31.36 -4.59
N THR A 156 -38.74 -30.28 -4.36
CA THR A 156 -38.56 -28.99 -5.04
C THR A 156 -37.14 -28.47 -4.84
N GLY A 157 -36.52 -28.01 -5.93
CA GLY A 157 -35.14 -27.56 -5.97
C GLY A 157 -34.39 -28.14 -7.17
N THR A 158 -33.07 -28.09 -7.11
CA THR A 158 -32.20 -28.61 -8.17
C THR A 158 -31.06 -29.42 -7.57
N LYS A 159 -30.70 -30.52 -8.25
CA LYS A 159 -29.50 -31.31 -8.02
C LYS A 159 -28.63 -31.24 -9.25
N VAL A 160 -27.34 -30.96 -9.05
CA VAL A 160 -26.34 -30.96 -10.10
C VAL A 160 -25.29 -32.00 -9.77
N TYR A 161 -25.08 -32.93 -10.70
CA TYR A 161 -24.10 -34.00 -10.58
C TYR A 161 -22.96 -33.76 -11.58
N LEU A 162 -21.73 -33.80 -11.07
CA LEU A 162 -20.51 -33.63 -11.83
C LEU A 162 -19.62 -34.85 -11.57
N LYS A 163 -19.17 -35.53 -12.61
CA LYS A 163 -18.21 -36.64 -12.51
C LYS A 163 -16.83 -36.13 -12.88
N ALA A 164 -15.82 -36.43 -12.07
CA ALA A 164 -14.47 -35.94 -12.34
C ALA A 164 -13.95 -36.50 -13.69
N LYS A 165 -13.36 -35.63 -14.52
CA LYS A 165 -12.61 -36.08 -15.72
C LYS A 165 -11.32 -36.78 -15.34
N GLU A 166 -10.65 -36.21 -14.34
CA GLU A 166 -9.35 -36.64 -13.82
C GLU A 166 -9.39 -36.59 -12.28
N PRO A 167 -8.56 -37.39 -11.59
CA PRO A 167 -8.43 -37.28 -10.14
C PRO A 167 -8.09 -35.85 -9.71
N SER A 168 -8.93 -35.26 -8.86
CA SER A 168 -8.77 -33.89 -8.40
C SER A 168 -9.23 -33.76 -6.96
N SER A 169 -8.51 -32.95 -6.17
CA SER A 169 -8.84 -32.70 -4.77
C SER A 169 -10.21 -32.04 -4.59
N PHE A 170 -10.79 -31.41 -5.64
CA PHE A 170 -12.14 -30.84 -5.56
C PHE A 170 -13.22 -31.89 -5.26
N PHE A 171 -12.94 -33.16 -5.56
CA PHE A 171 -13.81 -34.31 -5.32
C PHE A 171 -13.45 -35.06 -4.02
N GLU A 172 -12.72 -34.41 -3.11
CA GLU A 172 -12.43 -34.89 -1.77
C GLU A 172 -13.16 -34.06 -0.72
N ILE A 173 -13.64 -34.69 0.35
CA ILE A 173 -14.55 -34.06 1.31
C ILE A 173 -13.92 -32.88 2.05
N ASP A 174 -12.63 -32.98 2.42
CA ASP A 174 -11.93 -31.96 3.19
C ASP A 174 -11.64 -30.72 2.33
N SER A 175 -11.06 -30.94 1.15
CA SER A 175 -10.81 -29.91 0.15
C SER A 175 -12.09 -29.20 -0.29
N LEU A 176 -13.17 -29.93 -0.58
CA LEU A 176 -14.47 -29.36 -0.91
C LEU A 176 -15.03 -28.53 0.25
N THR A 177 -14.88 -29.02 1.48
CA THR A 177 -15.30 -28.31 2.69
C THR A 177 -14.59 -26.96 2.83
N GLU A 178 -13.28 -26.93 2.58
CA GLU A 178 -12.49 -25.70 2.61
C GLU A 178 -12.94 -24.72 1.52
N ILE A 179 -13.17 -25.17 0.29
CA ILE A 179 -13.60 -24.30 -0.82
C ILE A 179 -15.01 -23.74 -0.59
N VAL A 180 -15.95 -24.56 -0.11
CA VAL A 180 -17.31 -24.12 0.23
C VAL A 180 -17.26 -23.09 1.37
N ARG A 181 -16.41 -23.31 2.37
CA ARG A 181 -16.20 -22.36 3.48
C ARG A 181 -15.62 -21.05 2.95
N HIS A 182 -14.58 -21.14 2.14
CA HIS A 182 -13.86 -20.02 1.54
C HIS A 182 -14.81 -19.03 0.86
N TYR A 183 -15.67 -19.54 -0.04
CA TYR A 183 -16.60 -18.69 -0.79
C TYR A 183 -17.86 -18.30 -0.02
N GLY A 184 -18.39 -19.22 0.78
CA GLY A 184 -19.78 -19.16 1.23
C GLY A 184 -19.98 -19.02 2.73
N GLN A 185 -18.93 -18.97 3.54
CA GLN A 185 -19.08 -19.00 5.00
C GLN A 185 -20.01 -17.92 5.58
N PHE A 186 -20.08 -16.74 4.96
CA PHE A 186 -20.94 -15.65 5.46
C PHE A 186 -22.31 -15.57 4.77
N LEU A 187 -22.62 -16.50 3.86
CA LEU A 187 -23.93 -16.52 3.22
C LEU A 187 -25.05 -16.77 4.24
N PRO A 188 -26.21 -16.10 4.10
CA PRO A 188 -27.37 -16.35 4.96
C PRO A 188 -28.03 -17.71 4.68
N THR A 189 -27.70 -18.34 3.56
CA THR A 189 -28.14 -19.68 3.18
C THR A 189 -27.29 -20.73 3.89
N THR A 190 -27.93 -21.75 4.47
CA THR A 190 -27.20 -22.84 5.13
C THR A 190 -26.45 -23.67 4.08
N LEU A 191 -25.15 -23.85 4.29
CA LEU A 191 -24.26 -24.69 3.50
C LEU A 191 -23.85 -25.92 4.31
N SER A 192 -23.88 -27.11 3.72
CA SER A 192 -23.39 -28.33 4.35
C SER A 192 -22.62 -29.22 3.38
N VAL A 193 -21.60 -29.92 3.87
CA VAL A 193 -20.76 -30.84 3.09
C VAL A 193 -20.71 -32.20 3.78
N GLY A 194 -20.90 -33.27 3.00
CA GLY A 194 -20.97 -34.65 3.48
C GLY A 194 -22.32 -34.97 4.10
N THR A 195 -22.47 -34.77 5.40
CA THR A 195 -23.78 -34.92 6.06
C THR A 195 -24.50 -33.59 6.14
N LYS A 196 -25.84 -33.58 5.98
CA LYS A 196 -26.66 -32.34 6.08
C LYS A 196 -26.58 -31.66 7.45
N SER A 197 -26.14 -32.36 8.49
CA SER A 197 -25.87 -31.81 9.82
C SER A 197 -24.56 -31.02 9.91
N ASN A 198 -23.60 -31.25 9.02
CA ASN A 198 -22.30 -30.61 9.03
C ASN A 198 -22.37 -29.23 8.36
N LYS A 199 -22.69 -28.19 9.13
CA LYS A 199 -22.84 -26.81 8.63
C LYS A 199 -21.48 -26.14 8.44
N ILE A 200 -21.31 -25.46 7.30
CA ILE A 200 -20.06 -24.80 6.93
C ILE A 200 -20.06 -23.29 7.21
N ASN A 201 -21.24 -22.66 7.28
CA ASN A 201 -21.33 -21.22 7.54
C ASN A 201 -20.62 -20.84 8.85
N ALA A 202 -20.00 -19.66 8.85
CA ALA A 202 -19.33 -19.12 10.02
C ALA A 202 -20.34 -18.83 11.14
N GLU A 203 -19.93 -19.08 12.37
CA GLU A 203 -20.70 -18.73 13.56
C GLU A 203 -20.67 -17.22 13.85
N ILE A 204 -19.64 -16.54 13.36
CA ILE A 204 -19.39 -15.11 13.56
C ILE A 204 -19.64 -14.38 12.25
N ASN A 205 -20.44 -13.32 12.29
CA ASN A 205 -20.68 -12.45 11.15
C ASN A 205 -19.92 -11.12 11.32
N PRO A 206 -18.78 -10.90 10.65
CA PRO A 206 -18.00 -9.67 10.79
C PRO A 206 -18.73 -8.42 10.26
N PHE A 207 -19.84 -8.59 9.55
CA PHE A 207 -20.62 -7.49 8.97
C PHE A 207 -21.72 -6.99 9.92
N ALA A 208 -21.87 -7.61 11.10
CA ALA A 208 -22.84 -7.19 12.10
C ALA A 208 -22.23 -6.21 13.11
N ASN A 209 -22.91 -5.06 13.31
CA ASN A 209 -22.43 -3.95 14.14
C ASN A 209 -22.23 -4.29 15.63
N ASN A 210 -22.77 -5.41 16.11
CA ASN A 210 -22.71 -5.84 17.51
C ASN A 210 -21.72 -6.98 17.76
N THR A 211 -20.87 -7.32 16.78
CA THR A 211 -19.90 -8.41 16.95
C THR A 211 -18.80 -7.99 17.91
N PRO A 212 -18.54 -8.75 18.99
CA PRO A 212 -17.47 -8.44 19.94
C PRO A 212 -16.11 -8.39 19.26
N LYS A 213 -15.29 -7.42 19.68
CA LYS A 213 -13.98 -7.14 19.10
C LYS A 213 -13.01 -8.31 19.21
N GLU A 214 -13.06 -9.06 20.31
CA GLU A 214 -12.24 -10.24 20.54
C GLU A 214 -12.52 -11.31 19.46
N LYS A 215 -13.81 -11.54 19.16
CA LYS A 215 -14.24 -12.46 18.11
C LYS A 215 -13.83 -11.98 16.71
N LEU A 216 -13.84 -10.67 16.47
CA LEU A 216 -13.35 -10.10 15.22
C LEU A 216 -11.86 -10.38 15.05
N LEU A 217 -11.06 -10.16 16.09
CA LEU A 217 -9.61 -10.43 16.09
C LEU A 217 -9.30 -11.91 15.85
N GLU A 218 -10.00 -12.82 16.52
CA GLU A 218 -9.88 -14.27 16.28
C GLU A 218 -10.19 -14.64 14.82
N LEU A 219 -11.25 -14.06 14.26
CA LEU A 219 -11.61 -14.26 12.86
C LEU A 219 -10.52 -13.74 11.91
N GLY A 220 -10.00 -12.54 12.16
CA GLY A 220 -8.92 -11.95 11.37
C GLY A 220 -7.66 -12.82 11.43
N ALA A 221 -7.25 -13.23 12.62
CA ALA A 221 -6.08 -14.09 12.82
C ALA A 221 -6.22 -15.43 12.08
N LYS A 222 -7.41 -16.03 12.09
CA LYS A 222 -7.68 -17.25 11.34
C LYS A 222 -7.60 -17.07 9.82
N HIS A 223 -8.08 -15.94 9.29
CA HIS A 223 -8.15 -15.71 7.84
C HIS A 223 -6.83 -15.25 7.23
N PHE A 224 -6.05 -14.47 7.97
CA PHE A 224 -4.83 -13.87 7.47
C PHE A 224 -3.56 -14.48 8.07
N GLU A 225 -3.70 -15.40 9.03
CA GLU A 225 -2.58 -16.00 9.78
C GLU A 225 -1.70 -14.93 10.45
N ILE A 226 -2.34 -13.86 10.94
CA ILE A 226 -1.68 -12.69 11.54
C ILE A 226 -2.36 -12.32 12.86
N ASP A 227 -1.56 -12.18 13.92
CA ASP A 227 -2.01 -11.60 15.18
C ASP A 227 -2.11 -10.07 15.06
N PHE A 228 -3.31 -9.58 14.72
CA PHE A 228 -3.53 -8.15 14.50
C PHE A 228 -3.40 -7.32 15.77
N PHE A 229 -2.89 -6.11 15.61
CA PHE A 229 -2.78 -5.11 16.67
C PHE A 229 -4.16 -4.65 17.16
N ASP A 230 -5.10 -4.51 16.23
CA ASP A 230 -6.46 -4.11 16.53
C ASP A 230 -7.46 -4.46 15.42
N ALA A 231 -8.75 -4.38 15.75
CA ALA A 231 -9.86 -4.53 14.82
C ALA A 231 -10.80 -3.33 14.94
N VAL A 232 -11.13 -2.71 13.80
CA VAL A 232 -11.95 -1.51 13.67
C VAL A 232 -13.17 -1.85 12.82
N PRO A 233 -14.38 -1.91 13.40
CA PRO A 233 -15.61 -2.08 12.63
C PRO A 233 -15.82 -0.91 11.67
N LEU A 234 -16.19 -1.23 10.43
CA LEU A 234 -16.41 -0.29 9.35
C LEU A 234 -17.82 -0.45 8.78
N TYR A 235 -18.54 0.65 8.58
CA TYR A 235 -19.90 0.62 8.06
C TYR A 235 -20.32 1.94 7.41
N ASN A 236 -21.03 1.84 6.29
CA ASN A 236 -21.77 2.98 5.74
C ASN A 236 -23.07 3.22 6.53
N PRO A 237 -23.66 4.43 6.49
CA PRO A 237 -24.88 4.76 7.23
C PRO A 237 -26.07 3.83 6.96
N ASP A 238 -26.18 3.31 5.74
CA ASP A 238 -27.24 2.40 5.31
C ASP A 238 -26.89 0.91 5.48
N ASN A 239 -25.69 0.61 6.02
CA ASN A 239 -25.10 -0.73 6.09
C ASN A 239 -25.02 -1.47 4.74
N SER A 240 -25.02 -0.74 3.62
CA SER A 240 -24.82 -1.34 2.29
C SER A 240 -23.42 -1.93 2.15
N ASN A 241 -22.44 -1.29 2.79
CA ASN A 241 -21.06 -1.71 2.89
C ASN A 241 -20.68 -1.77 4.37
N ALA A 242 -20.26 -2.95 4.84
CA ALA A 242 -19.95 -3.19 6.24
C ALA A 242 -18.89 -4.27 6.42
N GLY A 243 -18.10 -4.18 7.49
CA GLY A 243 -17.13 -5.19 7.86
C GLY A 243 -16.10 -4.66 8.85
N VAL A 244 -14.84 -5.08 8.70
CA VAL A 244 -13.79 -4.80 9.67
C VAL A 244 -12.48 -4.50 8.98
N ALA A 245 -11.80 -3.45 9.46
CA ALA A 245 -10.38 -3.21 9.19
C ALA A 245 -9.53 -3.76 10.34
N TYR A 246 -8.48 -4.50 9.97
CA TYR A 246 -7.57 -5.19 10.86
C TYR A 246 -6.21 -4.51 10.83
N ILE A 247 -5.82 -3.91 11.95
CA ILE A 247 -4.60 -3.11 12.08
C ILE A 247 -3.39 -4.03 12.19
N LEU A 248 -2.45 -3.90 11.26
CA LEU A 248 -1.27 -4.76 11.17
C LEU A 248 -0.32 -4.54 12.34
N PRO A 249 0.36 -5.59 12.84
CA PRO A 249 1.34 -5.47 13.91
C PRO A 249 2.75 -5.08 13.42
N TYR A 250 2.94 -4.91 12.10
CA TYR A 250 4.19 -4.58 11.45
C TYR A 250 3.99 -3.53 10.35
N SER A 251 5.05 -2.81 9.99
CA SER A 251 5.00 -1.77 8.95
C SER A 251 4.87 -2.37 7.55
N THR A 252 4.06 -1.75 6.69
CA THR A 252 3.89 -2.13 5.29
C THR A 252 4.34 -1.02 4.35
N GLY A 253 5.04 -1.40 3.27
CA GLY A 253 5.34 -0.48 2.18
C GLY A 253 4.10 -0.21 1.32
N ILE A 254 4.07 0.93 0.63
CA ILE A 254 2.99 1.31 -0.31
C ILE A 254 2.83 0.28 -1.44
N SER A 255 3.94 -0.37 -1.84
CA SER A 255 3.96 -1.42 -2.88
C SER A 255 3.61 -2.83 -2.37
N SER A 256 3.35 -3.00 -1.08
CA SER A 256 2.97 -4.31 -0.54
C SER A 256 1.61 -4.74 -1.08
N LYS A 257 1.48 -6.00 -1.51
CA LYS A 257 0.19 -6.57 -1.92
C LYS A 257 -0.75 -6.55 -0.71
N LYS A 258 -1.82 -5.76 -0.80
CA LYS A 258 -2.85 -5.74 0.23
C LYS A 258 -3.69 -7.01 0.13
N ASN A 259 -3.73 -7.80 1.21
CA ASN A 259 -4.59 -8.96 1.33
C ASN A 259 -5.94 -8.51 1.90
N HIS A 260 -6.85 -8.12 1.03
CA HIS A 260 -8.23 -7.81 1.37
C HIS A 260 -9.14 -8.97 0.97
N LEU A 261 -10.14 -9.27 1.80
CA LEU A 261 -11.22 -10.21 1.50
C LEU A 261 -12.52 -9.42 1.32
N ILE A 262 -12.96 -9.28 0.06
CA ILE A 262 -14.18 -8.53 -0.23
C ILE A 262 -15.29 -9.48 -0.68
N TYR A 263 -16.36 -9.45 0.10
CA TYR A 263 -17.59 -10.16 -0.12
C TYR A 263 -18.57 -9.25 -0.86
N LEU A 264 -19.25 -9.77 -1.87
CA LEU A 264 -20.38 -9.11 -2.52
C LEU A 264 -21.61 -9.93 -2.16
N LYS A 265 -22.59 -9.30 -1.50
CA LYS A 265 -23.80 -9.97 -1.01
C LYS A 265 -23.49 -11.27 -0.25
N ASN A 266 -22.51 -11.20 0.65
CA ASN A 266 -22.02 -12.25 1.52
C ASN A 266 -21.30 -13.43 0.85
N MET A 267 -21.00 -13.33 -0.45
CA MET A 267 -20.16 -14.29 -1.16
C MET A 267 -18.79 -13.69 -1.45
N LEU A 268 -17.71 -14.43 -1.21
CA LEU A 268 -16.35 -13.95 -1.50
C LEU A 268 -16.17 -13.79 -3.01
N VAL A 269 -15.74 -12.60 -3.45
CA VAL A 269 -15.57 -12.28 -4.88
C VAL A 269 -14.16 -11.81 -5.20
N VAL A 270 -13.55 -11.00 -4.33
CA VAL A 270 -12.23 -10.41 -4.54
C VAL A 270 -11.28 -10.87 -3.44
N GLU A 271 -10.13 -11.37 -3.88
CA GLU A 271 -9.04 -11.82 -3.04
C GLU A 271 -7.78 -11.12 -3.55
N SER A 272 -7.30 -10.12 -2.79
CA SER A 272 -6.15 -9.25 -3.10
C SER A 272 -6.35 -8.16 -4.18
N GLY A 273 -5.63 -7.04 -4.01
CA GLY A 273 -5.49 -5.96 -5.01
C GLY A 273 -6.50 -4.81 -4.93
N ALA A 274 -7.78 -5.09 -4.69
CA ALA A 274 -8.80 -4.03 -4.69
C ALA A 274 -8.86 -3.26 -3.36
N SER A 275 -8.39 -2.02 -3.34
CA SER A 275 -8.45 -1.16 -2.14
C SER A 275 -9.81 -0.47 -2.02
N ILE A 276 -10.68 -1.01 -1.15
CA ILE A 276 -11.90 -0.33 -0.68
C ILE A 276 -11.62 0.65 0.48
N LEU A 277 -10.44 0.54 1.08
CA LEU A 277 -9.94 1.47 2.08
C LEU A 277 -9.28 2.69 1.40
N PRO A 278 -9.19 3.84 2.08
CA PRO A 278 -8.37 4.96 1.65
C PRO A 278 -6.93 4.57 1.37
N ASP A 279 -6.28 5.32 0.50
CA ASP A 279 -4.94 4.97 0.02
C ASP A 279 -3.90 5.08 1.15
N TRP A 280 -4.06 6.04 2.07
CA TRP A 280 -3.23 6.17 3.29
C TRP A 280 -3.41 5.03 4.29
N ALA A 281 -4.51 4.26 4.24
CA ALA A 281 -4.80 3.20 5.21
C ALA A 281 -4.07 1.87 4.88
N VAL A 282 -2.82 1.94 4.42
CA VAL A 282 -1.98 0.75 4.07
C VAL A 282 -1.64 -0.12 5.27
N PHE A 283 -1.81 0.40 6.48
CA PHE A 283 -1.57 -0.30 7.74
C PHE A 283 -2.69 -1.27 8.15
N ALA A 284 -3.72 -1.44 7.31
CA ALA A 284 -4.86 -2.30 7.61
C ALA A 284 -5.19 -3.28 6.48
N TYR A 285 -5.49 -4.51 6.85
CA TYR A 285 -6.23 -5.45 6.01
C TYR A 285 -7.73 -5.32 6.28
N CYS A 286 -8.59 -5.90 5.43
CA CYS A 286 -10.02 -5.82 5.68
C CYS A 286 -10.78 -7.05 5.21
N ILE A 287 -11.87 -7.31 5.93
CA ILE A 287 -12.93 -8.24 5.53
C ILE A 287 -14.19 -7.39 5.42
N ILE A 288 -14.63 -7.10 4.19
CA ILE A 288 -15.77 -6.20 3.93
C ILE A 288 -16.81 -6.92 3.08
N ASN A 289 -18.08 -6.78 3.46
CA ASN A 289 -19.21 -7.08 2.60
C ASN A 289 -19.73 -5.80 1.96
N THR A 290 -19.93 -5.83 0.65
CA THR A 290 -20.56 -4.76 -0.12
C THR A 290 -21.83 -5.28 -0.82
N ASN A 291 -22.83 -4.41 -0.95
CA ASN A 291 -24.05 -4.66 -1.72
C ASN A 291 -24.20 -3.73 -2.92
N THR A 292 -23.36 -2.70 -3.03
CA THR A 292 -23.48 -1.60 -3.99
C THR A 292 -22.30 -1.50 -4.95
N LEU A 293 -21.10 -1.90 -4.53
CA LEU A 293 -19.89 -1.77 -5.33
C LEU A 293 -19.80 -2.83 -6.41
N LYS A 294 -19.21 -2.46 -7.55
CA LYS A 294 -19.07 -3.32 -8.72
C LYS A 294 -17.59 -3.69 -8.93
N PRO A 295 -17.21 -4.97 -8.76
CA PRO A 295 -15.86 -5.41 -9.10
C PRO A 295 -15.68 -5.41 -10.62
N THR A 296 -14.44 -5.20 -11.07
CA THR A 296 -14.05 -5.35 -12.47
C THR A 296 -14.09 -6.81 -12.90
N ALA A 297 -14.01 -7.08 -14.21
CA ALA A 297 -14.02 -8.45 -14.73
C ALA A 297 -12.84 -9.29 -14.22
N SER A 298 -11.66 -8.68 -14.05
CA SER A 298 -10.48 -9.34 -13.45
C SER A 298 -10.63 -9.57 -11.95
N ARG A 299 -11.55 -8.86 -11.29
CA ARG A 299 -11.78 -8.90 -9.83
C ARG A 299 -10.56 -8.46 -9.01
N GLU A 300 -9.64 -7.74 -9.63
CA GLU A 300 -8.48 -7.14 -8.97
C GLU A 300 -8.77 -5.70 -8.49
N SER A 301 -9.88 -5.13 -8.93
CA SER A 301 -10.27 -3.74 -8.65
C SER A 301 -11.79 -3.57 -8.67
N PHE A 302 -12.27 -2.41 -8.22
CA PHE A 302 -13.64 -1.96 -8.38
C PHE A 302 -13.71 -0.90 -9.49
N TYR A 303 -14.87 -0.73 -10.11
CA TYR A 303 -15.10 0.42 -10.96
C TYR A 303 -14.97 1.71 -10.13
N GLU A 304 -14.23 2.69 -10.65
CA GLU A 304 -14.09 4.00 -10.02
C GLU A 304 -15.39 4.81 -10.24
N ASP A 305 -16.31 4.69 -9.30
CA ASP A 305 -17.58 5.40 -9.27
C ASP A 305 -17.79 6.16 -7.94
N ASP A 306 -18.86 6.97 -7.90
CA ASP A 306 -19.20 7.76 -6.71
C ASP A 306 -19.42 6.88 -5.47
N ASN A 307 -19.92 5.64 -5.65
CA ASN A 307 -20.16 4.73 -4.52
C ASN A 307 -18.84 4.27 -3.89
N LEU A 308 -17.83 3.97 -4.70
CA LEU A 308 -16.50 3.60 -4.22
C LEU A 308 -15.85 4.78 -3.49
N MET A 309 -15.92 5.97 -4.06
CA MET A 309 -15.36 7.18 -3.46
C MET A 309 -16.00 7.49 -2.09
N GLN A 310 -17.34 7.48 -2.01
CA GLN A 310 -18.06 7.69 -0.76
C GLN A 310 -17.73 6.61 0.28
N THR A 311 -17.63 5.34 -0.14
CA THR A 311 -17.30 4.24 0.78
C THR A 311 -15.88 4.39 1.35
N LYS A 312 -14.91 4.77 0.52
CA LYS A 312 -13.55 5.10 0.99
C LYS A 312 -13.59 6.23 2.01
N GLU A 313 -14.35 7.29 1.75
CA GLU A 313 -14.49 8.44 2.65
C GLU A 313 -15.08 8.03 4.01
N TYR A 314 -16.20 7.30 4.04
CA TYR A 314 -16.83 6.81 5.27
C TYR A 314 -15.89 5.94 6.10
N PHE A 315 -15.23 4.97 5.45
CA PHE A 315 -14.27 4.10 6.13
C PHE A 315 -13.05 4.88 6.62
N GLY A 316 -12.60 5.87 5.86
CA GLY A 316 -11.53 6.78 6.26
C GLY A 316 -11.88 7.59 7.51
N GLU A 317 -13.09 8.15 7.59
CA GLU A 317 -13.54 8.88 8.78
C GLU A 317 -13.64 7.98 10.02
N GLN A 318 -14.08 6.72 9.87
CA GLN A 318 -14.13 5.76 10.97
C GLN A 318 -12.72 5.37 11.47
N LEU A 319 -11.77 5.17 10.55
CA LEU A 319 -10.37 4.93 10.91
C LEU A 319 -9.73 6.15 11.58
N LYS A 320 -10.01 7.38 11.09
CA LYS A 320 -9.59 8.61 11.75
C LYS A 320 -10.19 8.72 13.15
N SER A 321 -11.48 8.43 13.30
CA SER A 321 -12.16 8.43 14.61
C SER A 321 -11.51 7.43 15.56
N TYR A 322 -11.17 6.23 15.08
CA TYR A 322 -10.44 5.24 15.87
C TYR A 322 -9.11 5.79 16.40
N LEU A 323 -8.30 6.44 15.54
CA LEU A 323 -7.03 7.06 15.95
C LEU A 323 -7.25 8.22 16.94
N LYS A 324 -8.30 9.03 16.74
CA LYS A 324 -8.70 10.11 17.66
C LYS A 324 -9.13 9.58 19.03
N GLU A 325 -9.79 8.43 19.08
CA GLU A 325 -10.19 7.82 20.35
C GLU A 325 -9.00 7.19 21.08
N LEU A 326 -8.06 6.59 20.35
CA LEU A 326 -6.79 6.12 20.95
C LEU A 326 -6.01 7.27 21.59
N SER A 327 -5.98 8.46 20.98
CA SER A 327 -5.25 9.60 21.55
C SER A 327 -5.83 10.07 22.89
N LYS A 328 -7.14 9.88 23.11
CA LYS A 328 -7.83 10.29 24.35
C LYS A 328 -7.78 9.21 25.44
N HIS A 329 -7.99 7.95 25.05
CA HIS A 329 -8.25 6.87 25.98
C HIS A 329 -7.09 5.88 26.12
N SER A 330 -6.18 5.81 25.16
CA SER A 330 -5.04 4.88 25.19
C SER A 330 -3.80 5.44 24.49
N PRO A 331 -3.19 6.54 24.99
CA PRO A 331 -2.03 7.19 24.37
C PRO A 331 -0.85 6.24 24.12
N GLU A 332 -0.57 5.33 25.05
CA GLU A 332 0.51 4.34 24.89
C GLU A 332 0.26 3.40 23.69
N LYS A 333 -1.00 3.02 23.48
CA LYS A 333 -1.40 2.20 22.33
C LYS A 333 -1.24 3.00 21.02
N LEU A 334 -1.61 4.28 21.01
CA LEU A 334 -1.41 5.15 19.86
C LEU A 334 0.08 5.30 19.54
N ASN A 335 0.94 5.55 20.54
CA ASN A 335 2.39 5.64 20.35
C ASN A 335 2.98 4.38 19.72
N LYS A 336 2.54 3.20 20.18
CA LYS A 336 2.97 1.93 19.58
C LYS A 336 2.48 1.76 18.15
N LEU A 337 1.26 2.21 17.83
CA LEU A 337 0.74 2.18 16.47
C LEU A 337 1.56 3.13 15.57
N ILE A 338 1.85 4.35 16.04
CA ILE A 338 2.62 5.35 15.29
C ILE A 338 4.06 4.88 15.05
N SER A 339 4.72 4.26 16.02
CA SER A 339 6.09 3.78 15.82
C SER A 339 6.18 2.69 14.74
N ILE A 340 5.15 1.86 14.61
CA ILE A 340 5.04 0.84 13.55
C ILE A 340 4.66 1.48 12.21
N HIS A 341 3.67 2.38 12.20
CA HIS A 341 3.00 2.91 11.00
C HIS A 341 3.22 4.41 10.80
N HIS A 342 4.45 4.88 11.04
CA HIS A 342 4.76 6.32 11.03
C HIS A 342 4.46 7.00 9.68
N ASN A 343 4.87 6.41 8.55
CA ASN A 343 4.70 7.02 7.22
C ASN A 343 3.22 7.22 6.83
N PRO A 344 2.34 6.21 6.91
CA PRO A 344 0.91 6.38 6.66
C PRO A 344 0.24 7.48 7.50
N ILE A 345 0.63 7.57 8.77
CA ILE A 345 0.06 8.56 9.69
C ILE A 345 0.57 9.96 9.38
N LYS A 346 1.85 10.11 9.05
CA LYS A 346 2.42 11.37 8.57
C LYS A 346 1.71 11.84 7.29
N MET A 347 1.49 10.95 6.33
CA MET A 347 0.75 11.26 5.10
C MET A 347 -0.67 11.76 5.41
N LEU A 348 -1.43 11.04 6.25
CA LEU A 348 -2.77 11.47 6.66
C LEU A 348 -2.76 12.81 7.41
N ALA A 349 -1.74 13.06 8.24
CA ALA A 349 -1.56 14.32 8.93
C ALA A 349 -1.25 15.48 7.95
N ILE A 350 -0.55 15.23 6.84
CA ILE A 350 -0.37 16.25 5.78
C ILE A 350 -1.69 16.59 5.10
N GLU A 351 -2.57 15.61 4.85
CA GLU A 351 -3.83 15.84 4.14
C GLU A 351 -4.93 16.49 5.00
N ASN A 352 -5.01 16.17 6.30
CA ASN A 352 -6.12 16.60 7.15
C ASN A 352 -5.67 17.49 8.32
N GLU A 353 -6.14 18.74 8.37
CA GLU A 353 -5.72 19.72 9.39
C GLU A 353 -6.14 19.34 10.82
N ASP A 354 -7.41 18.97 11.03
CA ASP A 354 -7.90 18.59 12.36
C ASP A 354 -7.16 17.37 12.92
N PHE A 355 -6.85 16.42 12.05
CA PHE A 355 -6.06 15.24 12.41
C PHE A 355 -4.61 15.62 12.73
N PHE A 356 -3.98 16.50 11.94
CA PHE A 356 -2.64 17.02 12.22
C PHE A 356 -2.55 17.66 13.60
N ARG A 357 -3.49 18.55 13.93
CA ARG A 357 -3.53 19.24 15.23
C ARG A 357 -3.57 18.29 16.42
N LEU A 358 -4.16 17.11 16.25
CA LEU A 358 -4.20 16.08 17.28
C LEU A 358 -2.91 15.25 17.30
N MET A 359 -2.46 14.80 16.13
CA MET A 359 -1.31 13.89 15.99
C MET A 359 0.04 14.57 16.25
N ILE A 360 0.14 15.89 16.17
CA ILE A 360 1.40 16.61 16.38
C ILE A 360 2.00 16.39 17.78
N ASN A 361 1.17 16.01 18.75
CA ASN A 361 1.60 15.64 20.11
C ASN A 361 2.21 14.24 20.21
N PHE A 362 2.16 13.45 19.13
CA PHE A 362 2.59 12.05 19.09
C PHE A 362 3.60 11.77 17.97
N ILE A 363 3.65 12.60 16.93
CA ILE A 363 4.63 12.45 15.85
C ILE A 363 5.98 12.99 16.34
N GLU A 364 6.96 12.10 16.44
CA GLU A 364 8.33 12.44 16.79
C GLU A 364 9.17 12.77 15.56
N PHE A 365 10.06 13.75 15.73
CA PHE A 365 11.03 14.21 14.76
C PHE A 365 12.44 13.91 15.29
N PRO A 366 13.35 13.39 14.46
CA PRO A 366 14.76 13.31 14.85
C PRO A 366 15.32 14.73 15.02
N SER A 367 16.04 14.97 16.11
CA SER A 367 16.58 16.29 16.45
C SER A 367 17.92 16.17 17.18
N THR A 368 18.56 17.31 17.45
CA THR A 368 19.75 17.39 18.32
C THR A 368 19.47 16.92 19.76
N LEU A 369 18.20 16.86 20.17
CA LEU A 369 17.75 16.40 21.48
C LEU A 369 17.29 14.92 21.47
N GLY A 370 17.52 14.21 20.36
CA GLY A 370 16.94 12.89 20.12
C GLY A 370 15.59 12.97 19.40
N TYR A 371 14.76 11.94 19.54
CA TYR A 371 13.40 11.95 18.99
C TYR A 371 12.49 12.76 19.92
N ILE A 372 11.81 13.77 19.36
CA ILE A 372 11.00 14.72 20.13
C ILE A 372 9.81 15.21 19.31
N THR A 373 8.70 15.56 19.95
CA THR A 373 7.53 16.14 19.30
C THR A 373 7.70 17.65 19.09
N LEU A 374 7.02 18.23 18.09
CA LEU A 374 7.14 19.67 17.83
C LEU A 374 6.72 20.56 19.02
N PRO A 375 5.64 20.26 19.78
CA PRO A 375 5.29 21.05 20.96
C PRO A 375 6.44 21.11 21.98
N THR A 376 7.02 19.96 22.33
CA THR A 376 8.13 19.90 23.30
C THR A 376 9.39 20.55 22.76
N PHE A 377 9.67 20.41 21.46
CA PHE A 377 10.77 21.11 20.80
C PHE A 377 10.60 22.63 20.83
N PHE A 378 9.41 23.13 20.49
CA PHE A 378 9.09 24.55 20.55
C PHE A 378 9.19 25.10 21.98
N GLU A 379 8.78 24.33 22.98
CA GLU A 379 8.92 24.75 24.38
C GLU A 379 10.38 25.00 24.80
N SER A 380 11.33 24.25 24.22
CA SER A 380 12.76 24.32 24.53
C SER A 380 13.46 25.61 24.07
N GLN A 381 13.13 26.15 22.89
CA GLN A 381 13.80 27.34 22.32
C GLN A 381 12.88 28.42 21.75
N LYS A 382 11.55 28.23 21.77
CA LYS A 382 10.49 29.15 21.27
C LYS A 382 10.48 29.40 19.76
N TYR A 383 11.17 28.55 19.01
CA TYR A 383 11.14 28.52 17.54
C TYR A 383 11.49 27.12 17.06
N ILE A 384 11.18 26.83 15.80
CA ILE A 384 11.38 25.53 15.17
C ILE A 384 12.36 25.72 14.00
N ASP A 385 13.64 25.55 14.31
CA ASP A 385 14.69 25.54 13.30
C ASP A 385 14.94 24.11 12.81
N PHE A 386 14.97 23.90 11.49
CA PHE A 386 15.16 22.59 10.88
C PHE A 386 16.21 22.62 9.76
N VAL A 387 16.78 21.45 9.47
CA VAL A 387 17.69 21.22 8.34
C VAL A 387 17.04 20.21 7.39
N ASP A 388 16.96 20.53 6.11
CA ASP A 388 16.27 19.72 5.08
C ASP A 388 17.10 18.54 4.54
N ASN A 389 18.38 18.44 4.92
CA ASN A 389 19.28 17.37 4.50
C ASN A 389 19.88 16.63 5.70
N VAL A 390 19.87 15.29 5.64
CA VAL A 390 20.35 14.44 6.74
C VAL A 390 21.85 14.59 7.00
N ASP A 391 22.65 14.77 5.95
CA ASP A 391 24.11 14.86 6.08
C ASP A 391 24.56 16.25 6.51
N GLU A 392 23.93 17.30 6.00
CA GLU A 392 24.11 18.66 6.52
C GLU A 392 23.68 18.74 7.99
N PHE A 393 22.55 18.14 8.35
CA PHE A 393 22.11 18.05 9.75
C PHE A 393 23.20 17.42 10.63
N ARG A 394 23.77 16.26 10.22
CA ARG A 394 24.85 15.60 10.96
C ARG A 394 26.08 16.48 11.15
N GLN A 395 26.46 17.23 10.11
CA GLN A 395 27.59 18.17 10.17
C GLN A 395 27.34 19.31 11.16
N LEU A 396 26.09 19.80 11.23
CA LEU A 396 25.72 20.93 12.08
C LEU A 396 25.48 20.57 13.55
N ILE A 397 25.18 19.31 13.89
CA ILE A 397 24.87 18.88 15.28
C ILE A 397 25.88 19.44 16.30
N PRO A 398 27.20 19.23 16.17
CA PRO A 398 28.11 19.61 17.26
C PRO A 398 28.24 21.13 17.38
N ILE A 399 28.15 21.86 16.27
CA ILE A 399 28.19 23.33 16.23
C ILE A 399 26.92 23.90 16.86
N ALA A 400 25.75 23.36 16.50
CA ALA A 400 24.47 23.77 17.06
C ALA A 400 24.45 23.56 18.59
N ILE A 401 24.89 22.40 19.07
CA ILE A 401 24.98 22.09 20.51
C ILE A 401 25.91 23.08 21.22
N ALA A 402 27.09 23.37 20.67
CA ALA A 402 28.04 24.30 21.26
C ALA A 402 27.52 25.75 21.33
N GLN A 403 26.61 26.12 20.44
CA GLN A 403 25.93 27.42 20.43
C GLN A 403 24.60 27.41 21.20
N ASN A 404 24.28 26.32 21.92
CA ASN A 404 23.03 26.15 22.64
C ASN A 404 21.78 26.33 21.75
N LYS A 405 21.87 25.84 20.50
CA LYS A 405 20.78 25.79 19.52
C LYS A 405 20.31 24.36 19.34
N HIS A 406 19.03 24.19 19.03
CA HIS A 406 18.46 22.89 18.69
C HIS A 406 17.94 22.88 17.25
N LEU A 407 18.17 21.77 16.56
CA LEU A 407 17.78 21.60 15.17
C LEU A 407 16.94 20.32 15.02
N ILE A 408 15.91 20.39 14.17
CA ILE A 408 15.19 19.21 13.66
C ILE A 408 15.83 18.74 12.37
N ASN A 409 15.93 17.43 12.20
CA ASN A 409 16.27 16.81 10.93
C ASN A 409 15.00 16.57 10.10
N ALA A 410 14.80 17.41 9.09
CA ALA A 410 13.69 17.33 8.16
C ALA A 410 14.04 16.59 6.86
N GLY A 411 15.25 16.02 6.73
CA GLY A 411 15.67 15.29 5.53
C GLY A 411 15.03 13.90 5.34
N TYR A 412 14.06 13.54 6.19
CA TYR A 412 13.27 12.33 6.03
C TYR A 412 11.91 12.64 5.40
N ALA A 413 11.32 11.64 4.75
CA ALA A 413 10.03 11.76 4.07
C ALA A 413 8.95 12.39 4.98
N TYR A 414 8.16 13.28 4.40
CA TYR A 414 7.04 13.99 5.02
C TYR A 414 7.41 15.01 6.11
N CYS A 415 8.67 15.11 6.54
CA CYS A 415 9.02 15.99 7.65
C CYS A 415 8.89 17.48 7.29
N ILE A 416 9.33 17.89 6.10
CA ILE A 416 9.25 19.30 5.66
C ILE A 416 7.77 19.70 5.53
N GLU A 417 6.96 18.88 4.87
CA GLU A 417 5.54 19.14 4.64
C GLU A 417 4.77 19.23 5.97
N LEU A 418 5.14 18.42 6.97
CA LEU A 418 4.58 18.51 8.32
C LEU A 418 5.03 19.78 9.06
N LEU A 419 6.26 20.23 8.86
CA LEU A 419 6.77 21.48 9.45
C LEU A 419 6.10 22.71 8.82
N GLU A 420 5.93 22.73 7.50
CA GLU A 420 5.15 23.74 6.78
C GLU A 420 3.72 23.76 7.30
N LYS A 421 3.09 22.59 7.42
CA LYS A 421 1.75 22.47 7.99
C LYS A 421 1.67 22.94 9.44
N ALA A 422 2.73 22.71 10.23
CA ALA A 422 2.82 23.23 11.59
C ALA A 422 2.77 24.76 11.61
N SER A 423 3.49 25.43 10.71
CA SER A 423 3.50 26.89 10.61
C SER A 423 2.12 27.49 10.26
N VAL A 424 1.32 26.77 9.47
CA VAL A 424 -0.05 27.17 9.11
C VAL A 424 -1.01 26.92 10.27
N CYS A 425 -0.93 25.74 10.89
CA CYS A 425 -1.84 25.34 11.96
C CYS A 425 -1.58 26.10 13.26
N PHE A 426 -0.32 26.42 13.54
CA PHE A 426 0.16 27.07 14.75
C PHE A 426 0.99 28.31 14.37
N PRO A 427 0.34 29.43 14.01
CA PRO A 427 1.03 30.65 13.60
C PRO A 427 2.01 31.22 14.66
N GLU A 428 1.85 30.80 15.91
CA GLU A 428 2.73 31.12 17.03
C GLU A 428 4.05 30.32 17.04
N TRP A 429 4.22 29.33 16.16
CA TRP A 429 5.45 28.56 16.00
C TRP A 429 6.23 29.08 14.79
N PRO A 430 7.28 29.90 14.97
CA PRO A 430 8.14 30.31 13.87
C PRO A 430 8.93 29.10 13.38
N VAL A 431 8.63 28.65 12.16
CA VAL A 431 9.33 27.55 11.50
C VAL A 431 10.33 28.13 10.49
N ARG A 432 11.60 27.74 10.59
CA ARG A 432 12.68 28.27 9.74
C ARG A 432 13.61 27.16 9.28
N SER A 433 13.96 27.17 8.00
CA SER A 433 15.05 26.35 7.49
C SER A 433 16.38 26.99 7.88
N VAL A 434 17.33 26.16 8.31
CA VAL A 434 18.69 26.55 8.70
C VAL A 434 19.67 25.75 7.86
N SER A 435 20.57 26.47 7.19
CA SER A 435 21.68 25.90 6.44
C SER A 435 23.02 26.12 7.17
N ALA A 436 24.06 25.45 6.70
CA ALA A 436 25.42 25.71 7.13
C ALA A 436 25.84 27.17 6.86
N ASN A 437 25.34 27.80 5.80
CA ASN A 437 25.60 29.21 5.50
C ASN A 437 25.04 30.15 6.59
N ASP A 438 23.84 29.87 7.11
CA ASP A 438 23.25 30.66 8.18
C ASP A 438 24.08 30.57 9.48
N MET A 439 24.67 29.40 9.74
CA MET A 439 25.60 29.20 10.85
C MET A 439 26.94 29.93 10.60
N ILE A 440 27.44 29.96 9.37
CA ILE A 440 28.68 30.69 9.01
C ILE A 440 28.53 32.21 9.21
N GLN A 441 27.34 32.76 8.95
CA GLN A 441 27.08 34.19 9.08
C GLN A 441 27.12 34.68 10.53
N ILE A 442 26.87 33.81 11.51
CA ILE A 442 26.85 34.15 12.93
C ILE A 442 28.16 33.84 13.66
N PHE A 443 29.12 33.19 13.01
CA PHE A 443 30.44 32.94 13.60
C PHE A 443 31.19 34.23 13.89
N GLU A 444 32.05 34.19 14.91
CA GLU A 444 32.85 35.35 15.29
C GLU A 444 33.90 35.64 14.21
N GLU A 445 33.93 36.90 13.79
CA GLU A 445 34.91 37.42 12.84
C GLU A 445 36.28 37.62 13.51
N LEU A 446 37.37 37.46 12.74
CA LEU A 446 38.71 37.79 13.21
C LEU A 446 38.83 39.29 13.56
N SER A 447 39.59 39.61 14.60
CA SER A 447 39.93 41.00 14.94
C SER A 447 40.79 41.66 13.85
N LEU A 448 40.89 42.99 13.85
CA LEU A 448 41.70 43.72 12.85
C LEU A 448 43.18 43.29 12.86
N GLU A 449 43.74 43.01 14.02
CA GLU A 449 45.13 42.55 14.17
C GLU A 449 45.30 41.14 13.56
N GLU A 450 44.39 40.21 13.89
CA GLU A 450 44.40 38.84 13.34
C GLU A 450 44.16 38.82 11.83
N ARG A 451 43.28 39.68 11.30
CA ARG A 451 43.04 39.81 9.86
C ARG A 451 44.29 40.25 9.10
N ASN A 452 45.06 41.18 9.67
CA ASN A 452 46.32 41.61 9.08
C ASN A 452 47.40 40.52 9.20
N GLU A 453 47.46 39.83 10.33
CA GLU A 453 48.42 38.74 10.55
C GLU A 453 48.18 37.55 9.60
N PHE A 454 46.92 37.18 9.39
CA PHE A 454 46.54 35.99 8.62
C PHE A 454 46.08 36.29 7.18
N PHE A 455 46.30 37.50 6.68
CA PHE A 455 45.90 37.90 5.32
C PHE A 455 46.50 36.96 4.25
N ASP A 456 47.82 36.77 4.26
CA ASP A 456 48.52 35.91 3.30
C ASP A 456 48.04 34.45 3.37
N PHE A 457 47.67 33.98 4.56
CA PHE A 457 47.14 32.63 4.74
C PHE A 457 45.76 32.46 4.09
N VAL A 458 44.86 33.43 4.28
CA VAL A 458 43.52 33.41 3.68
C VAL A 458 43.60 33.57 2.16
N ASP A 459 44.48 34.44 1.65
CA ASP A 459 44.71 34.61 0.21
C ASP A 459 45.25 33.32 -0.43
N LEU A 460 46.25 32.69 0.20
CA LEU A 460 46.79 31.40 -0.23
C LEU A 460 45.72 30.30 -0.26
N GLY A 461 44.81 30.29 0.72
CA GLY A 461 43.70 29.35 0.78
C GLY A 461 42.70 29.56 -0.37
N ASN A 462 42.34 30.81 -0.67
CA ASN A 462 41.48 31.14 -1.80
C ASN A 462 42.14 30.78 -3.14
N GLU A 463 43.43 31.08 -3.33
CA GLU A 463 44.19 30.65 -4.53
C GLU A 463 44.17 29.12 -4.68
N THR A 464 44.33 28.40 -3.57
CA THR A 464 44.39 26.93 -3.54
C THR A 464 43.06 26.27 -3.89
N LEU A 465 41.95 26.86 -3.46
CA LEU A 465 40.60 26.31 -3.63
C LEU A 465 39.84 26.87 -4.83
N LEU A 466 40.37 27.93 -5.47
CA LEU A 466 39.82 28.51 -6.70
C LEU A 466 39.53 27.47 -7.80
N PRO A 467 40.40 26.48 -8.09
CA PRO A 467 40.13 25.47 -9.12
C PRO A 467 38.91 24.57 -8.84
N TYR A 468 38.41 24.58 -7.60
CA TYR A 468 37.27 23.78 -7.13
C TYR A 468 36.01 24.65 -6.90
N ASN A 469 36.03 25.91 -7.36
CA ASN A 469 34.95 26.88 -7.14
C ASN A 469 34.56 27.00 -5.65
N CYS A 470 35.58 26.96 -4.78
CA CYS A 470 35.41 27.03 -3.33
C CYS A 470 36.16 28.24 -2.77
N THR A 471 35.44 29.06 -2.00
CA THR A 471 36.03 30.16 -1.24
C THR A 471 36.52 29.68 0.12
N PHE A 472 37.58 30.30 0.58
CA PHE A 472 38.23 29.99 1.83
C PHE A 472 38.07 31.15 2.82
N GLN A 473 37.58 30.84 4.01
CA GLN A 473 37.41 31.80 5.11
C GLN A 473 38.02 31.26 6.40
N LEU A 474 38.45 32.18 7.27
CA LEU A 474 38.92 31.88 8.61
C LEU A 474 38.04 32.65 9.60
N LYS A 475 37.33 31.92 10.47
CA LYS A 475 36.44 32.47 11.50
C LYS A 475 36.66 31.77 12.83
N LYS A 476 36.05 32.26 13.90
CA LYS A 476 36.08 31.64 15.24
C LYS A 476 34.70 31.07 15.57
N PHE A 477 34.65 29.81 15.96
CA PHE A 477 33.41 29.18 16.41
C PHE A 477 33.67 28.01 17.36
N ALA A 478 32.64 27.64 18.14
CA ALA A 478 32.65 26.46 18.99
C ALA A 478 31.91 25.30 18.29
N PRO A 479 32.26 24.04 18.57
CA PRO A 479 33.31 23.61 19.50
C PRO A 479 34.71 23.66 18.88
N ASP A 480 35.73 23.85 19.73
CA ASP A 480 37.13 24.06 19.31
C ASP A 480 37.78 22.83 18.69
N ASP A 481 37.21 21.64 18.87
CA ASP A 481 37.67 20.38 18.29
C ASP A 481 37.28 20.21 16.82
N ILE A 482 36.29 20.98 16.33
CA ILE A 482 35.93 21.02 14.92
C ILE A 482 36.88 21.96 14.16
N PRO A 483 37.66 21.45 13.19
CA PRO A 483 38.64 22.28 12.48
C PRO A 483 38.02 23.12 11.36
N CYS A 484 36.92 22.68 10.76
CA CYS A 484 36.30 23.38 9.65
C CYS A 484 34.82 23.03 9.48
N LEU A 485 34.07 23.95 8.88
CA LEU A 485 32.73 23.75 8.37
C LEU A 485 32.76 23.97 6.84
N PHE A 486 32.06 23.12 6.11
CA PHE A 486 31.93 23.23 4.66
C PHE A 486 30.46 23.43 4.29
N HIS A 487 30.21 24.37 3.40
CA HIS A 487 28.88 24.63 2.85
C HIS A 487 28.95 24.61 1.32
N ILE A 488 27.96 24.01 0.69
CA ILE A 488 27.76 24.04 -0.76
C ILE A 488 26.31 24.42 -1.03
N ASN A 489 26.10 25.29 -2.02
CA ASN A 489 24.75 25.65 -2.42
C ASN A 489 24.12 24.53 -3.27
N ASP A 490 22.78 24.50 -3.30
CA ASP A 490 22.03 23.43 -4.00
C ASP A 490 22.35 23.34 -5.49
N GLN A 491 22.59 24.47 -6.15
CA GLN A 491 22.95 24.52 -7.57
C GLN A 491 24.29 23.83 -7.86
N MET A 492 25.32 24.01 -7.01
CA MET A 492 26.59 23.28 -7.16
C MET A 492 26.44 21.81 -6.80
N LYS A 493 25.58 21.47 -5.84
CA LYS A 493 25.32 20.08 -5.48
C LYS A 493 24.76 19.30 -6.67
N ILE A 494 23.74 19.85 -7.34
CA ILE A 494 23.17 19.28 -8.57
C ILE A 494 24.22 19.13 -9.67
N LEU A 495 25.03 20.17 -9.91
CA LEU A 495 26.10 20.11 -10.91
C LEU A 495 27.14 19.01 -10.61
N ARG A 496 27.46 18.77 -9.33
CA ARG A 496 28.41 17.73 -8.92
C ARG A 496 27.81 16.32 -8.99
N ASP A 497 26.53 16.16 -8.61
CA ASP A 497 25.77 14.91 -8.81
C ASP A 497 25.70 14.54 -10.30
N MET A 498 25.51 15.54 -11.18
CA MET A 498 25.55 15.36 -12.63
C MET A 498 26.94 14.91 -13.12
N GLN A 499 28.02 15.52 -12.62
CA GLN A 499 29.39 15.13 -12.98
C GLN A 499 29.80 13.73 -12.48
N GLU A 500 29.19 13.24 -11.40
CA GLU A 500 29.41 11.87 -10.91
C GLU A 500 28.71 10.82 -11.80
N THR A 501 27.53 11.15 -12.33
CA THR A 501 26.73 10.28 -13.21
C THR A 501 27.19 10.27 -14.68
N GLU A 502 28.22 11.05 -15.03
CA GLU A 502 28.79 11.20 -16.38
C GLU A 502 29.63 10.00 -16.90
N GLU A 503 29.75 8.90 -16.15
CA GLU A 503 30.39 7.69 -16.67
C GLU A 503 29.44 6.90 -17.61
N ASP A 504 29.71 7.03 -18.91
CA ASP A 504 29.22 6.19 -20.02
C ASP A 504 27.70 6.18 -20.32
N THR A 505 27.06 7.35 -20.47
CA THR A 505 25.71 7.41 -21.07
C THR A 505 25.57 8.36 -22.27
N PRO A 506 24.67 8.06 -23.24
CA PRO A 506 24.42 8.90 -24.43
C PRO A 506 23.84 10.30 -24.13
N TRP A 507 23.48 10.58 -22.87
CA TRP A 507 22.86 11.83 -22.40
C TRP A 507 23.84 13.00 -22.25
N LYS A 508 25.15 12.71 -22.30
CA LYS A 508 26.24 13.69 -22.12
C LYS A 508 26.09 14.96 -22.96
N ASN A 509 25.77 14.83 -24.24
CA ASN A 509 25.68 15.99 -25.16
C ASN A 509 24.45 16.88 -24.93
N ILE A 510 23.37 16.33 -24.38
CA ILE A 510 22.15 17.08 -24.05
C ILE A 510 22.37 17.85 -22.74
N MET A 511 23.07 17.24 -21.79
CA MET A 511 23.38 17.84 -20.48
C MET A 511 24.49 18.90 -20.56
N ASP A 512 25.49 18.74 -21.45
CA ASP A 512 26.53 19.75 -21.74
C ASP A 512 25.98 21.08 -22.29
N ASN A 513 24.77 21.07 -22.86
CA ASN A 513 24.08 22.27 -23.30
C ASN A 513 23.28 22.93 -22.17
N LEU A 514 22.72 22.15 -21.23
CA LEU A 514 22.03 22.66 -20.04
C LEU A 514 23.00 23.25 -19.02
N SER A 515 24.19 22.66 -18.84
CA SER A 515 25.22 23.17 -17.92
C SER A 515 25.83 24.50 -18.34
N LYS A 516 25.79 24.84 -19.65
CA LYS A 516 26.27 26.12 -20.19
C LYS A 516 25.32 27.31 -19.96
N GLU A 517 24.06 27.05 -19.62
CA GLU A 517 23.08 28.11 -19.31
C GLU A 517 23.11 28.55 -17.84
N ILE A 518 23.84 27.83 -16.98
CA ILE A 518 23.98 28.16 -15.55
C ILE A 518 25.17 29.12 -15.39
N GLU A 519 24.91 30.40 -15.13
CA GLU A 519 25.95 31.36 -14.80
C GLU A 519 26.75 30.89 -13.55
N PRO A 520 28.09 31.00 -13.56
CA PRO A 520 28.94 30.59 -12.44
C PRO A 520 28.91 31.62 -11.31
N VAL A 521 27.78 31.71 -10.60
CA VAL A 521 27.68 32.43 -9.31
C VAL A 521 27.71 31.45 -8.13
N ALA A 522 28.15 30.22 -8.39
CA ALA A 522 27.94 29.10 -7.50
C ALA A 522 29.24 28.79 -6.73
N ILE A 523 29.29 29.21 -5.47
CA ILE A 523 30.51 29.20 -4.66
C ILE A 523 30.29 28.30 -3.44
N ALA A 524 31.02 27.18 -3.39
CA ALA A 524 31.18 26.42 -2.16
C ALA A 524 32.04 27.22 -1.16
N GLN A 525 31.85 27.03 0.13
CA GLN A 525 32.58 27.74 1.18
C GLN A 525 33.23 26.75 2.14
N LEU A 526 34.54 26.86 2.32
CA LEU A 526 35.27 26.20 3.39
C LEU A 526 35.65 27.24 4.43
N VAL A 527 35.11 27.07 5.64
CA VAL A 527 35.37 27.96 6.78
C VAL A 527 36.20 27.21 7.81
N LEU A 528 37.45 27.63 8.02
CA LEU A 528 38.29 27.07 9.09
C LEU A 528 37.96 27.73 10.43
N ASN A 529 38.02 26.91 11.49
CA ASN A 529 37.85 27.35 12.87
C ASN A 529 39.19 27.76 13.48
N TYR A 530 39.43 29.06 13.65
CA TYR A 530 40.65 29.55 14.29
C TYR A 530 40.77 29.15 15.77
N ASN A 531 39.69 28.79 16.46
CA ASN A 531 39.79 28.28 17.83
C ASN A 531 40.44 26.88 17.87
N ASN A 532 40.40 26.15 16.76
CA ASN A 532 40.96 24.81 16.67
C ASN A 532 42.50 24.82 16.67
N SER A 533 43.09 23.99 17.54
CA SER A 533 44.54 23.94 17.72
C SER A 533 45.33 23.50 16.47
N LEU A 534 44.74 22.69 15.58
CA LEU A 534 45.34 22.32 14.29
C LEU A 534 45.33 23.52 13.34
N VAL A 535 44.24 24.26 13.29
CA VAL A 535 44.12 25.46 12.44
C VAL A 535 45.09 26.55 12.91
N GLN A 536 45.23 26.80 14.22
CA GLN A 536 46.22 27.75 14.75
C GLN A 536 47.66 27.38 14.41
N LYS A 537 47.99 26.08 14.38
CA LYS A 537 49.31 25.62 13.93
C LYS A 537 49.48 25.82 12.43
N LEU A 538 48.42 25.60 11.66
CA LEU A 538 48.42 25.75 10.21
C LEU A 538 48.58 27.21 9.78
N THR A 539 47.91 28.16 10.45
CA THR A 539 48.04 29.60 10.14
C THR A 539 49.45 30.14 10.37
N ARG A 540 50.21 29.54 11.30
CA ARG A 540 51.61 29.92 11.62
C ARG A 540 52.65 29.18 10.79
N GLN A 541 52.25 28.29 9.89
CA GLN A 541 53.16 27.52 9.06
C GLN A 541 53.75 28.37 7.92
N LYS A 542 55.08 28.44 7.85
CA LYS A 542 55.81 29.24 6.86
C LYS A 542 56.00 28.55 5.50
N LYS A 543 55.85 27.23 5.44
CA LYS A 543 56.00 26.45 4.21
C LYS A 543 54.70 26.47 3.39
N ALA A 544 54.63 27.35 2.39
CA ALA A 544 53.44 27.50 1.53
C ALA A 544 52.94 26.18 0.93
N GLU A 545 53.81 25.34 0.35
CA GLU A 545 53.42 24.04 -0.24
C GLU A 545 52.78 23.08 0.77
N LEU A 546 53.29 23.07 2.01
CA LEU A 546 52.72 22.25 3.07
C LEU A 546 51.33 22.80 3.46
N THR A 547 51.20 24.11 3.57
CA THR A 547 49.92 24.79 3.86
C THR A 547 48.88 24.50 2.78
N LYS A 548 49.22 24.62 1.49
CA LYS A 548 48.34 24.26 0.36
C LYS A 548 47.88 22.80 0.46
N THR A 549 48.79 21.90 0.81
CA THR A 549 48.48 20.47 0.97
C THR A 549 47.48 20.22 2.11
N PHE A 550 47.67 20.83 3.27
CA PHE A 550 46.74 20.70 4.39
C PHE A 550 45.35 21.31 4.11
N ILE A 551 45.28 22.48 3.46
CA ILE A 551 44.01 23.09 3.07
C ILE A 551 43.21 22.15 2.15
N LYS A 552 43.88 21.54 1.16
CA LYS A 552 43.28 20.55 0.28
C LYS A 552 42.80 19.30 1.02
N ILE A 553 43.57 18.79 1.99
CA ILE A 553 43.15 17.67 2.83
C ILE A 553 41.89 18.02 3.63
N LEU A 554 41.86 19.18 4.30
CA LEU A 554 40.71 19.64 5.08
C LEU A 554 39.47 19.82 4.19
N TYR A 555 39.65 20.38 2.99
CA TYR A 555 38.60 20.49 1.99
C TYR A 555 38.01 19.12 1.63
N VAL A 556 38.83 18.16 1.21
CA VAL A 556 38.32 16.84 0.81
C VAL A 556 37.72 16.08 2.00
N GLN A 557 38.33 16.18 3.19
CA GLN A 557 37.77 15.59 4.40
C GLN A 557 36.38 16.16 4.72
N SER A 558 36.19 17.48 4.55
CA SER A 558 34.89 18.12 4.76
C SER A 558 33.83 17.65 3.75
N LEU A 559 34.22 17.42 2.49
CA LEU A 559 33.36 16.82 1.48
C LEU A 559 32.92 15.41 1.87
N MET A 560 33.87 14.57 2.31
CA MET A 560 33.60 13.21 2.76
C MET A 560 32.68 13.17 3.98
N MET A 561 32.94 14.02 4.99
CA MET A 561 32.13 14.06 6.21
C MET A 561 30.71 14.56 5.94
N GLY A 562 30.52 15.48 4.99
CA GLY A 562 29.23 15.95 4.52
C GLY A 562 28.56 15.05 3.47
N HIS A 563 29.15 13.89 3.14
CA HIS A 563 28.69 12.97 2.08
C HIS A 563 28.40 13.68 0.75
N HIS A 564 29.18 14.72 0.44
CA HIS A 564 29.07 15.41 -0.84
C HIS A 564 29.71 14.56 -1.95
N PRO A 565 29.17 14.60 -3.18
CA PRO A 565 29.81 13.99 -4.35
C PRO A 565 31.27 14.43 -4.47
N ILE A 566 32.16 13.46 -4.69
CA ILE A 566 33.60 13.69 -4.78
C ILE A 566 34.05 13.40 -6.21
N THR A 567 34.59 14.41 -6.88
CA THR A 567 35.11 14.27 -8.23
C THR A 567 36.41 13.46 -8.25
N LYS A 568 36.76 12.87 -9.41
CA LYS A 568 38.08 12.20 -9.58
C LYS A 568 39.27 13.09 -9.26
N LYS A 569 39.16 14.40 -9.56
CA LYS A 569 40.20 15.38 -9.23
C LYS A 569 40.40 15.47 -7.71
N GLU A 570 39.32 15.46 -6.94
CA GLU A 570 39.34 15.55 -5.48
C GLU A 570 39.76 14.23 -4.81
N LEU A 571 39.42 13.07 -5.39
CA LEU A 571 39.94 11.79 -4.93
C LEU A 571 41.47 11.69 -5.08
N ASN A 572 42.01 12.17 -6.20
CA ASN A 572 43.45 12.17 -6.45
C ASN A 572 44.23 13.06 -5.45
N ILE A 573 43.60 14.13 -4.93
CA ILE A 573 44.20 15.00 -3.92
C ILE A 573 44.61 14.19 -2.69
N ILE A 574 43.78 13.27 -2.20
CA ILE A 574 44.10 12.49 -0.98
C ILE A 574 45.38 11.69 -1.21
N GLY A 575 45.47 10.97 -2.32
CA GLY A 575 46.64 10.16 -2.67
C GLY A 575 47.91 11.00 -2.83
N GLU A 576 47.84 12.07 -3.62
CA GLU A 576 48.98 12.98 -3.84
C GLU A 576 49.42 13.69 -2.55
N SER A 577 48.46 14.08 -1.70
CA SER A 577 48.74 14.76 -0.44
C SER A 577 49.42 13.83 0.56
N MET A 578 49.03 12.55 0.63
CA MET A 578 49.71 11.56 1.47
C MET A 578 51.16 11.33 1.04
N VAL A 579 51.41 11.19 -0.27
CA VAL A 579 52.78 11.04 -0.82
C VAL A 579 53.63 12.26 -0.46
N ARG A 580 53.12 13.48 -0.69
CA ARG A 580 53.84 14.72 -0.33
C ARG A 580 54.13 14.83 1.17
N LEU A 581 53.21 14.39 2.04
CA LEU A 581 53.44 14.41 3.49
C LEU A 581 54.50 13.39 3.93
N ILE A 582 54.66 12.28 3.22
CA ILE A 582 55.74 11.31 3.43
C ILE A 582 57.08 11.92 2.98
N ASP A 583 57.12 12.49 1.77
CA ASP A 583 58.33 13.07 1.17
C ASP A 583 58.86 14.31 1.93
N LEU A 584 57.99 15.00 2.68
CA LEU A 584 58.35 16.16 3.50
C LEU A 584 58.87 15.78 4.91
N LYS A 585 58.75 14.52 5.31
CA LYS A 585 59.29 13.96 6.56
C LYS A 585 60.68 13.32 6.39
N SER A 586 61.02 12.93 5.17
CA SER A 586 62.38 12.62 4.72
C SER A 586 63.17 13.89 4.42
#